data_AF-A0A956BA52-F1
#
_entry.id   AF-A0A956BA52-F1
#
_cell.length_a   1.000
_cell.length_b   1.000
_cell.length_c   1.000
_cell.angle_alpha   90.00
_cell.angle_beta   90.00
_cell.angle_gamma   90.00
#
_symmetry.space_group_name_H-M   'P 1'
#
loop_
_entity.id
_entity.type
_entity.pdbx_description
1 polymer ?
#
loop_
_entity_poly.entity_id
_entity_poly.type
_entity_poly.pdbx_seq_one_letter_code
_entity_poly.pdbx_strand_id
1 'polypeptide(L)' 'FSRLNQPDEFPGSGTGLSLARRIVEEHRGRLKVHSELGAGSRFEVLLPKEPMLLTRPGMRLDELT' A
#
# COMPACT_ATOMS: atom_id res chain seq x y z
N PHE A 1 4.58 -7.06 17.83
CA PHE A 1 5.33 -6.62 16.64
C PHE A 1 6.43 -7.64 16.35
N SER A 2 6.26 -8.50 15.34
CA SER A 2 7.34 -9.36 14.85
C SER A 2 8.12 -8.64 13.76
N ARG A 3 9.44 -8.54 13.90
CA ARG A 3 10.32 -8.09 12.82
C ARG A 3 10.34 -9.15 11.72
N LEU A 4 9.76 -8.83 10.58
CA LEU A 4 9.95 -9.56 9.32
C LEU A 4 11.19 -8.98 8.63
N ASN A 5 12.39 -9.43 9.00
CA ASN A 5 13.58 -9.32 8.14
C ASN A 5 14.71 -10.18 8.73
N GLN A 6 14.73 -11.46 8.37
CA GLN A 6 15.97 -12.23 8.29
C GLN A 6 16.59 -11.89 6.91
N PRO A 7 17.80 -11.33 6.81
CA PRO A 7 18.25 -10.62 5.61
C PRO A 7 18.60 -11.48 4.39
N ASP A 8 18.60 -12.82 4.48
CA ASP A 8 19.35 -13.66 3.53
C ASP A 8 18.55 -14.73 2.76
N GLU A 9 17.23 -14.87 2.94
CA GLU A 9 16.54 -16.09 2.48
C GLU A 9 15.25 -15.91 1.66
N PHE A 10 15.12 -14.83 0.91
CA PHE A 10 14.02 -14.73 -0.07
C PHE A 10 14.52 -14.22 -1.41
N PRO A 11 14.91 -15.11 -2.35
CA PRO A 11 14.80 -14.80 -3.77
C PRO A 11 13.35 -14.33 -4.00
N GLY A 12 13.17 -13.05 -4.36
CA GLY A 12 11.91 -12.34 -4.21
C GLY A 12 10.69 -13.13 -4.72
N SER A 13 9.90 -13.69 -3.81
CA SER A 13 8.71 -14.52 -4.09
C SER A 13 7.52 -13.72 -4.63
N GLY A 14 7.73 -12.47 -5.06
CA GLY A 14 6.67 -11.53 -5.42
C GLY A 14 5.82 -11.04 -4.24
N THR A 15 6.14 -11.42 -2.99
CA THR A 15 5.31 -11.13 -1.81
C THR A 15 5.29 -9.64 -1.44
N GLY A 16 6.39 -8.92 -1.63
CA GLY A 16 6.45 -7.49 -1.31
C GLY A 16 5.53 -6.64 -2.19
N LEU A 17 5.50 -6.93 -3.50
CA LEU A 17 4.68 -6.17 -4.44
C LEU A 17 3.20 -6.56 -4.35
N SER A 18 2.89 -7.83 -4.07
CA SER A 18 1.50 -8.24 -3.82
C SER A 18 0.94 -7.63 -2.54
N LEU A 19 1.75 -7.51 -1.48
CA LEU A 19 1.39 -6.79 -0.26
C LEU A 19 1.19 -5.30 -0.53
N ALA A 20 2.12 -4.65 -1.22
CA ALA A 20 2.00 -3.24 -1.58
C ALA A 20 0.73 -2.97 -2.40
N ARG A 21 0.44 -3.83 -3.40
CA ARG A 21 -0.80 -3.76 -4.18
C ARG A 21 -2.03 -3.85 -3.30
N ARG A 22 -2.08 -4.84 -2.40
CA ARG A 22 -3.22 -5.03 -1.48
C ARG A 22 -3.42 -3.80 -0.59
N ILE A 23 -2.36 -3.27 0.02
CA ILE A 23 -2.43 -2.07 0.87
C ILE A 23 -2.99 -0.90 0.06
N VAL A 24 -2.46 -0.66 -1.14
CA VAL A 24 -2.92 0.44 -2.00
C VAL A 24 -4.39 0.26 -2.40
N GLU A 25 -4.82 -0.95 -2.74
CA GLU A 25 -6.22 -1.26 -3.07
C GLU A 25 -7.16 -1.08 -1.85
N GLU A 26 -6.74 -1.49 -0.65
CA GLU A 26 -7.49 -1.27 0.60
C GLU A 26 -7.68 0.23 0.92
N HIS A 27 -6.74 1.08 0.48
CA HIS A 27 -6.85 2.54 0.56
C HIS A 27 -7.60 3.17 -0.64
N ARG A 28 -8.25 2.35 -1.50
CA ARG A 28 -8.88 2.76 -2.77
C ARG A 28 -7.94 3.53 -3.70
N GLY A 29 -6.65 3.24 -3.58
CA GLY A 29 -5.61 3.74 -4.45
C GLY A 29 -5.38 2.87 -5.68
N ARG A 30 -4.34 3.21 -6.43
CA ARG A 30 -3.86 2.47 -7.60
C ARG A 30 -2.34 2.38 -7.58
N LEU A 31 -1.81 1.22 -7.97
CA LEU A 31 -0.38 0.96 -8.15
C LEU A 31 -0.11 0.70 -9.64
N LYS A 32 0.81 1.45 -10.25
CA LYS A 32 1.29 1.22 -11.62
C LYS A 32 2.77 0.82 -11.60
N VAL A 33 3.16 -0.01 -12.56
CA VAL A 33 4.55 -0.43 -12.75
C VAL A 33 4.95 -0.15 -14.19
N HIS A 34 6.03 0.60 -14.34
CA HIS A 34 6.69 0.85 -15.62
C HIS A 34 8.07 0.22 -15.53
N SER A 35 8.38 -0.75 -16.38
CA SER A 35 9.67 -1.42 -16.38
C SER A 35 10.22 -1.49 -17.79
N GLU A 36 11.51 -1.23 -17.92
CA GLU A 36 12.24 -1.32 -19.17
C GLU A 36 13.55 -2.08 -18.91
N LEU A 37 13.81 -3.09 -19.75
CA LEU A 37 14.99 -3.94 -19.61
C LEU A 37 16.26 -3.10 -19.69
N GLY A 38 17.13 -3.21 -18.69
CA GLY A 38 18.37 -2.43 -18.62
C GLY A 38 18.20 -1.00 -18.08
N ALA A 39 16.98 -0.46 -17.99
CA ALA A 39 16.69 0.86 -17.40
C ALA A 39 16.09 0.76 -15.97
N GLY A 40 15.64 -0.43 -15.58
CA GLY A 40 15.07 -0.69 -14.25
C GLY A 40 13.55 -0.55 -14.23
N SER A 41 13.00 -0.24 -13.05
CA SER A 41 11.56 -0.19 -12.82
C SER A 41 11.15 1.04 -12.02
N ARG A 42 10.06 1.68 -12.45
CA ARG A 42 9.39 2.80 -11.78
C ARG A 42 8.01 2.37 -11.31
N PHE A 43 7.72 2.62 -10.05
CA PHE A 43 6.45 2.31 -9.40
C PHE A 43 5.72 3.61 -9.08
N GLU A 44 4.46 3.73 -9.46
CA GLU A 44 3.62 4.89 -9.14
C GLU A 44 2.47 4.47 -8.24
N VAL A 45 2.33 5.14 -7.08
CA VAL A 45 1.22 4.96 -6.16
C VAL A 45 0.34 6.20 -6.21
N LEU A 46 -0.95 6.00 -6.48
CA LEU A 46 -1.96 7.03 -6.45
C LEU A 46 -2.91 6.73 -5.30
N LEU A 47 -3.08 7.67 -4.37
CA LEU A 47 -4.02 7.57 -3.26
C LEU A 47 -5.04 8.71 -3.34
N PRO A 48 -6.30 8.48 -2.92
CA PRO A 48 -7.26 9.56 -2.71
C PRO A 48 -6.69 10.60 -1.73
N LYS A 49 -6.93 11.90 -2.00
CA LYS A 49 -6.46 13.00 -1.15
C LYS A 49 -7.17 13.03 0.20
N GLU A 50 -8.45 12.70 0.21
CA GLU A 50 -9.23 12.63 1.43
C GLU A 50 -8.94 11.29 2.10
N PRO A 51 -8.46 11.30 3.36
CA PRO A 51 -8.32 10.07 4.10
C PRO A 51 -9.70 9.45 4.26
N MET A 52 -9.76 8.11 4.19
CA MET A 52 -10.92 7.40 4.73
C MET A 52 -11.12 7.92 6.14
N LEU A 53 -12.25 8.60 6.41
CA LEU A 53 -12.69 8.80 7.77
C LEU A 53 -12.79 7.39 8.34
N LEU A 54 -11.82 7.02 9.18
CA LEU A 54 -11.97 5.91 10.11
C LEU A 54 -13.05 6.36 11.08
N THR A 55 -14.31 6.34 10.64
CA THR A 55 -15.46 6.44 11.50
C THR A 55 -15.32 5.26 12.44
N ARG A 56 -14.84 5.55 13.65
CA ARG A 56 -14.88 4.60 14.75
C ARG A 56 -16.34 4.10 14.79
N PRO A 57 -16.60 2.79 14.88
CA PRO A 57 -17.96 2.32 15.11
C PRO A 57 -18.50 3.04 16.36
N GLY A 58 -19.51 3.91 16.17
CA GLY A 58 -20.09 4.75 17.24
C GLY A 58 -19.75 6.24 17.22
N MET A 59 -18.91 6.75 16.31
CA MET A 59 -18.69 8.21 16.18
C MET A 59 -19.87 8.84 15.45
N ARG A 60 -20.60 9.73 16.13
CA ARG A 60 -21.72 10.45 15.53
C ARG A 60 -21.20 11.62 14.67
N LEU A 61 -21.93 11.90 13.59
CA LEU A 61 -21.56 12.87 12.54
C LEU A 61 -21.47 14.33 13.05
N ASP A 62 -22.06 14.63 14.20
CA ASP A 62 -22.06 15.93 14.88
C ASP A 62 -20.74 16.26 15.60
N GLU A 63 -19.84 15.30 15.81
CA GLU A 63 -18.55 15.50 16.49
C GLU A 63 -17.40 15.88 15.54
N LEU A 64 -17.67 16.05 14.24
CA LEU A 64 -16.67 16.32 13.20
C LEU A 64 -16.51 17.82 12.85
N THR A 65 -16.90 18.76 13.73
CA THR A 65 -16.75 20.22 13.50
C THR A 65 -15.71 20.85 14.41
#